data_AF-A0A7V3AM79-F1
#
_entry.id   AF-A0A7V3AM79-F1
#
_cell.length_a   1.000
_cell.length_b   1.000
_cell.length_c   1.000
_cell.angle_alpha   90.00
_cell.angle_beta   90.00
_cell.angle_gamma   90.00
#
_symmetry.space_group_name_H-M   'P 1'
#
loop_
_entity.id
_entity.type
_entity.pdbx_description
1 polymer ?
#
loop_
_entity_poly.entity_id
_entity_poly.type
_entity_poly.pdbx_seq_one_letter_code
_entity_poly.pdbx_strand_id
1 'polypeptide(L)'
;MGGRNKAGCAVPVVWLLAVHLIASDWPQLARDAAKTGYSPDNAGAATNVSWRWHPDRQTSVAGRTQPVVAGGILCVGFYDGKMYILNALTGVKLREFQAGGPITHTAAMDAERVYFGCHDGAVYAVRLNDATLAWKVQTAGPIQTAPCLAGGTIYIGSEDGRLFAIRITDGAVLWTYDSGRPILTCAAYANGTVYCGNEGVYAFAVRAANGAERWKVRYGEFSFYIKPTGFKHTGLFPEQSVNWKWMTGKIKGAESARVLNLFSYTGGATVAAASAGAEVCHVDAAKGIVRWAKENLELSGLGSRPVRFIVDDAIKFVQREKRRRKEYDGIIMDPPSYGRGPKGEMWKIEDELCNL
;
A
#
# COMPACT_ATOMS: atom_id res chain seq x y z
N MET A 1 76.13 -8.81 48.15
CA MET A 1 75.60 -9.16 46.81
C MET A 1 74.38 -10.02 47.06
N GLY A 2 73.13 -9.65 46.83
CA GLY A 2 72.53 -8.87 45.75
C GLY A 2 71.38 -9.73 45.22
N GLY A 3 70.13 -9.46 45.62
CA GLY A 3 68.96 -10.22 45.18
C GLY A 3 67.68 -9.46 45.46
N ARG A 4 67.26 -8.65 44.50
CA ARG A 4 66.06 -7.81 44.52
C ARG A 4 64.77 -8.64 44.38
N ASN A 5 63.73 -8.16 45.05
CA ASN A 5 62.32 -8.46 44.79
C ASN A 5 61.98 -8.53 43.29
N LYS A 6 61.18 -9.52 42.91
CA LYS A 6 60.22 -9.36 41.81
C LYS A 6 58.82 -9.66 42.33
N ALA A 7 58.03 -8.60 42.36
CA ALA A 7 56.61 -8.61 42.65
C ALA A 7 55.86 -9.54 41.67
N GLY A 8 54.97 -10.37 42.21
CA GLY A 8 53.97 -11.06 41.41
C GLY A 8 53.03 -10.03 40.80
N CYS A 9 53.13 -9.87 39.49
CA CYS A 9 52.24 -9.00 38.72
C CYS A 9 50.88 -9.70 38.63
N ALA A 10 49.90 -9.25 39.42
CA ALA A 10 48.51 -9.60 39.21
C ALA A 10 48.09 -9.03 37.85
N VAL A 11 47.79 -9.91 36.89
CA VAL A 11 47.25 -9.51 35.59
C VAL A 11 45.79 -9.10 35.81
N PRO A 12 45.39 -7.84 35.59
CA PRO A 12 43.98 -7.50 35.61
C PRO A 12 43.31 -8.13 34.39
N VAL A 13 42.38 -9.07 34.64
CA VAL A 13 41.45 -9.53 33.61
C VAL A 13 40.43 -8.41 33.39
N VAL A 14 40.63 -7.64 32.33
CA VAL A 14 39.64 -6.67 31.86
C VAL A 14 38.57 -7.44 31.11
N TRP A 15 37.41 -7.63 31.73
CA TRP A 15 36.20 -8.01 31.01
C TRP A 15 35.72 -6.80 30.22
N LEU A 16 35.96 -6.80 28.91
CA LEU A 16 35.28 -5.90 28.00
C LEU A 16 33.88 -6.50 27.76
N LEU A 17 32.90 -6.04 28.56
CA LEU A 17 31.51 -6.05 28.13
C LEU A 17 31.39 -5.05 26.98
N ALA A 18 31.79 -5.49 25.78
CA ALA A 18 31.36 -4.83 24.57
C ALA A 18 29.85 -5.04 24.50
N VAL A 19 29.10 -4.05 25.00
CA VAL A 19 27.72 -3.84 24.62
C VAL A 19 27.76 -3.77 23.10
N HIS A 20 27.44 -4.88 22.44
CA HIS A 20 27.21 -4.86 21.01
C HIS A 20 26.07 -3.87 20.86
N LEU A 21 26.38 -2.68 20.33
CA LEU A 21 25.38 -1.83 19.72
C LEU A 21 24.62 -2.76 18.78
N ILE A 22 23.37 -3.06 19.14
CA ILE A 22 22.50 -3.88 18.32
C ILE A 22 22.34 -3.07 17.05
N ALA A 23 23.06 -3.45 16.00
CA ALA A 23 22.91 -2.86 14.69
C ALA A 23 21.43 -2.91 14.33
N SER A 24 20.90 -1.81 13.81
CA SER A 24 19.50 -1.73 13.43
C SER A 24 19.16 -2.81 12.40
N ASP A 25 17.99 -3.42 12.60
CA ASP A 25 17.54 -4.49 11.72
C ASP A 25 17.41 -4.02 10.26
N TRP A 26 17.72 -4.93 9.35
CA TRP A 26 17.55 -4.84 7.90
C TRP A 26 16.66 -6.00 7.40
N PRO A 27 15.36 -6.00 7.76
CA PRO A 27 14.49 -7.17 7.59
C PRO A 27 13.98 -7.39 6.17
N GLN A 28 14.16 -6.45 5.24
CA GLN A 28 13.69 -6.58 3.85
C GLN A 28 14.56 -5.78 2.87
N LEU A 29 14.35 -5.97 1.57
CA LEU A 29 15.05 -5.24 0.51
C LEU A 29 15.02 -3.72 0.75
N ALA A 30 16.20 -3.09 0.72
CA ALA A 30 16.39 -1.67 1.01
C ALA A 30 15.84 -1.24 2.39
N ARG A 31 16.02 -2.13 3.39
CA ARG A 31 15.72 -2.01 4.81
C ARG A 31 14.23 -2.03 5.17
N ASP A 32 13.42 -1.22 4.51
CA ASP A 32 12.02 -1.00 4.87
C ASP A 32 11.08 -1.06 3.66
N ALA A 33 9.78 -0.97 3.95
CA ALA A 33 8.75 -1.05 2.92
C ALA A 33 8.78 0.15 1.95
N ALA A 34 9.30 1.30 2.40
CA ALA A 34 9.46 2.51 1.58
C ALA A 34 10.74 2.49 0.73
N LYS A 35 11.58 1.46 0.88
CA LYS A 35 12.84 1.26 0.16
C LYS A 35 13.85 2.38 0.40
N THR A 36 13.96 2.86 1.64
CA THR A 36 14.87 3.98 1.96
C THR A 36 16.34 3.64 1.76
N GLY A 37 16.74 2.37 1.99
CA GLY A 37 18.14 1.95 1.91
C GLY A 37 19.06 2.67 2.90
N TYR A 38 18.51 3.32 3.92
CA TYR A 38 19.24 4.15 4.87
C TYR A 38 19.33 3.45 6.21
N SER A 39 20.50 3.39 6.85
CA SER A 39 20.64 3.02 8.27
C SER A 39 21.04 4.26 9.09
N PRO A 40 20.44 4.49 10.27
CA PRO A 40 20.84 5.56 11.17
C PRO A 40 22.14 5.25 11.91
N ASP A 41 22.62 4.01 11.86
CA ASP A 41 23.82 3.60 12.58
C ASP A 41 25.07 4.16 11.91
N ASN A 42 25.91 4.84 12.70
CA ASN A 42 27.21 5.27 12.24
C ASN A 42 28.18 4.09 12.24
N ALA A 43 28.63 3.68 11.07
CA ALA A 43 29.75 2.75 10.97
C ALA A 43 31.02 3.42 11.51
N GLY A 44 31.68 2.79 12.48
CA GLY A 44 33.00 3.21 12.94
C GLY A 44 34.06 3.07 11.84
N ALA A 45 35.22 3.72 12.01
CA ALA A 45 36.27 3.77 10.98
C ALA A 45 36.98 2.43 10.68
N ALA A 46 36.80 1.40 11.52
CA ALA A 46 37.44 0.10 11.36
C ALA A 46 36.55 -0.86 10.56
N THR A 47 36.93 -1.15 9.31
CA THR A 47 36.18 -2.03 8.39
C THR A 47 36.92 -3.34 8.14
N ASN A 48 37.10 -4.16 9.18
CA ASN A 48 37.70 -5.49 9.04
C ASN A 48 36.64 -6.53 8.67
N VAL A 49 36.98 -7.46 7.78
CA VAL A 49 36.11 -8.61 7.50
C VAL A 49 36.07 -9.50 8.74
N SER A 50 34.91 -9.57 9.38
CA SER A 50 34.71 -10.39 10.58
C SER A 50 34.58 -11.88 10.24
N TRP A 51 33.88 -12.21 9.15
CA TRP A 51 33.77 -13.57 8.64
C TRP A 51 33.40 -13.59 7.15
N ARG A 52 33.63 -14.74 6.51
CA ARG A 52 33.14 -15.06 5.17
C ARG A 52 32.46 -16.41 5.22
N TRP A 53 31.34 -16.54 4.53
CA TRP A 53 30.59 -17.78 4.47
C TRP A 53 30.19 -18.11 3.03
N HIS A 54 30.21 -19.39 2.70
CA HIS A 54 29.70 -19.94 1.45
C HIS A 54 29.35 -21.41 1.71
N PRO A 55 28.22 -21.96 1.17
CA PRO A 55 27.87 -23.36 1.39
C PRO A 55 28.94 -24.34 0.88
N ASP A 56 29.37 -24.20 -0.39
CA ASP A 56 30.26 -25.18 -1.05
C ASP A 56 31.15 -24.62 -2.19
N ARG A 57 31.02 -23.34 -2.54
CA ARG A 57 31.62 -22.62 -3.68
C ARG A 57 31.17 -23.09 -5.07
N GLN A 58 30.09 -23.87 -5.14
CA GLN A 58 29.52 -24.39 -6.39
C GLN A 58 28.24 -23.68 -6.82
N THR A 59 27.47 -23.17 -5.85
CA THR A 59 26.34 -22.27 -6.10
C THR A 59 26.72 -20.81 -5.90
N SER A 60 25.84 -19.87 -6.24
CA SER A 60 26.05 -18.45 -5.99
C SER A 60 24.77 -17.74 -5.57
N VAL A 61 24.96 -16.57 -4.97
CA VAL A 61 23.89 -15.61 -4.71
C VAL A 61 23.64 -14.82 -5.99
N ALA A 62 22.37 -14.60 -6.36
CA ALA A 62 22.03 -13.76 -7.49
C ALA A 62 22.51 -12.32 -7.28
N GLY A 63 22.97 -11.66 -8.36
CA GLY A 63 23.66 -10.36 -8.26
C GLY A 63 22.84 -9.21 -7.66
N ARG A 64 21.50 -9.34 -7.59
CA ARG A 64 20.59 -8.35 -6.99
C ARG A 64 20.11 -8.72 -5.59
N THR A 65 20.51 -9.87 -5.06
CA THR A 65 20.09 -10.35 -3.74
C THR A 65 20.92 -9.69 -2.64
N GLN A 66 20.22 -9.04 -1.72
CA GLN A 66 20.77 -8.57 -0.45
C GLN A 66 20.47 -9.63 0.62
N PRO A 67 21.39 -9.89 1.56
CA PRO A 67 21.02 -10.60 2.77
C PRO A 67 20.06 -9.71 3.59
N VAL A 68 19.10 -10.35 4.27
CA VAL A 68 18.29 -9.68 5.28
C VAL A 68 18.79 -10.07 6.66
N VAL A 69 18.82 -9.11 7.59
CA VAL A 69 19.35 -9.30 8.94
C VAL A 69 18.36 -8.74 9.95
N ALA A 70 17.87 -9.53 10.89
CA ALA A 70 17.10 -9.03 12.02
C ALA A 70 17.24 -9.94 13.23
N GLY A 71 17.26 -9.38 14.44
CA GLY A 71 17.29 -10.18 15.68
C GLY A 71 18.49 -11.14 15.77
N GLY A 72 19.64 -10.77 15.16
CA GLY A 72 20.85 -11.61 15.12
C GLY A 72 20.80 -12.77 14.11
N ILE A 73 19.76 -12.86 13.29
CA ILE A 73 19.62 -13.84 12.21
C ILE A 73 19.89 -13.17 10.87
N LEU A 74 20.62 -13.87 9.99
CA LEU A 74 20.82 -13.48 8.60
C LEU A 74 20.17 -14.53 7.70
N CYS A 75 19.35 -14.11 6.74
CA CYS A 75 18.79 -14.98 5.71
C CYS A 75 19.24 -14.55 4.31
N VAL A 76 19.59 -15.53 3.46
CA VAL A 76 20.01 -15.29 2.08
C VAL A 76 19.63 -16.47 1.18
N GLY A 77 19.03 -16.16 0.03
CA GLY A 77 18.65 -17.13 -1.01
C GLY A 77 19.73 -17.30 -2.07
N PHE A 78 19.82 -18.51 -2.62
CA PHE A 78 20.82 -18.91 -3.62
C PHE A 78 20.18 -19.49 -4.89
N TYR A 79 20.98 -19.58 -5.97
CA TYR A 79 20.56 -20.20 -7.24
C TYR A 79 20.27 -21.70 -7.14
N ASP A 80 20.76 -22.38 -6.11
CA ASP A 80 20.44 -23.80 -5.80
C ASP A 80 19.02 -23.98 -5.23
N GLY A 81 18.29 -22.88 -5.04
CA GLY A 81 16.96 -22.88 -4.47
C GLY A 81 16.93 -23.02 -2.95
N LYS A 82 18.07 -22.88 -2.28
CA LYS A 82 18.14 -22.91 -0.82
C LYS A 82 18.06 -21.52 -0.21
N MET A 83 17.24 -21.41 0.83
CA MET A 83 17.26 -20.30 1.77
C MET A 83 18.14 -20.69 2.94
N TYR A 84 19.27 -20.01 3.11
CA TYR A 84 20.18 -20.25 4.23
C TYR A 84 19.89 -19.29 5.37
N ILE A 85 19.86 -19.83 6.59
CA ILE A 85 19.63 -19.10 7.84
C ILE A 85 20.91 -19.21 8.66
N LEU A 86 21.57 -18.08 8.89
CA LEU A 86 22.85 -17.99 9.59
C LEU A 86 22.71 -17.14 10.86
N ASN A 87 23.61 -17.37 11.81
CA ASN A 87 23.86 -16.39 12.87
C ASN A 87 24.57 -15.18 12.26
N ALA A 88 23.99 -13.99 12.36
CA ALA A 88 24.51 -12.78 11.73
C ALA A 88 25.86 -12.33 12.30
N LEU A 89 26.15 -12.64 13.57
CA LEU A 89 27.39 -12.24 14.24
C LEU A 89 28.55 -13.19 13.91
N THR A 90 28.28 -14.51 13.85
CA THR A 90 29.33 -15.52 13.71
C THR A 90 29.46 -16.10 12.31
N GLY A 91 28.45 -15.92 11.45
CA GLY A 91 28.37 -16.56 10.13
C GLY A 91 28.09 -18.07 10.18
N VAL A 92 27.83 -18.64 11.37
CA VAL A 92 27.52 -20.06 11.53
C VAL A 92 26.17 -20.35 10.88
N LYS A 93 26.12 -21.37 10.02
CA LYS A 93 24.86 -21.88 9.46
C LYS A 93 24.03 -22.52 10.56
N LEU A 94 22.86 -21.94 10.80
CA LEU A 94 21.89 -22.45 11.75
C LEU A 94 21.00 -23.48 11.05
N ARG A 95 20.42 -23.13 9.90
CA ARG A 95 19.48 -23.97 9.14
C ARG A 95 19.50 -23.65 7.65
N GLU A 96 18.81 -24.48 6.88
CA GLU A 96 18.50 -24.24 5.47
C GLU A 96 17.12 -24.80 5.11
N PHE A 97 16.48 -24.19 4.12
CA PHE A 97 15.23 -24.69 3.53
C PHE A 97 15.39 -24.82 2.02
N GLN A 98 14.90 -25.93 1.44
CA GLN A 98 14.93 -26.18 0.00
C GLN A 98 13.60 -25.79 -0.66
N ALA A 99 13.64 -24.80 -1.54
CA ALA A 99 12.52 -24.43 -2.41
C ALA A 99 12.52 -25.25 -3.71
N GLY A 100 11.44 -25.11 -4.50
CA GLY A 100 11.26 -25.81 -5.77
C GLY A 100 12.12 -25.30 -6.93
N GLY A 101 12.84 -24.19 -6.75
CA GLY A 101 13.68 -23.60 -7.79
C GLY A 101 14.56 -22.45 -7.26
N PRO A 102 15.33 -21.79 -8.13
CA PRO A 102 16.22 -20.70 -7.75
C PRO A 102 15.55 -19.58 -6.95
N ILE A 103 16.26 -19.06 -5.94
CA ILE A 103 15.86 -17.88 -5.17
C ILE A 103 16.78 -16.73 -5.58
N THR A 104 16.27 -15.87 -6.46
CA THR A 104 17.09 -14.87 -7.18
C THR A 104 16.92 -13.44 -6.68
N HIS A 105 16.09 -13.25 -5.65
CA HIS A 105 15.79 -11.94 -5.09
C HIS A 105 15.86 -11.97 -3.57
N THR A 106 16.10 -10.78 -3.01
CA THR A 106 16.14 -10.53 -1.57
C THR A 106 14.87 -11.02 -0.89
N ALA A 107 15.03 -11.76 0.21
CA ALA A 107 13.92 -12.16 1.06
C ALA A 107 13.40 -10.98 1.91
N ALA A 108 12.37 -11.23 2.71
CA ALA A 108 12.00 -10.38 3.82
C ALA A 108 11.73 -11.24 5.06
N MET A 109 11.80 -10.69 6.26
CA MET A 109 11.52 -11.44 7.48
C MET A 109 10.74 -10.60 8.51
N ASP A 110 9.99 -11.30 9.35
CA ASP A 110 9.56 -10.80 10.65
C ASP A 110 10.28 -11.59 11.76
N ALA A 111 9.82 -11.47 13.01
CA ALA A 111 10.43 -12.17 14.14
C ALA A 111 10.29 -13.70 14.08
N GLU A 112 9.35 -14.24 13.31
CA GLU A 112 9.00 -15.66 13.29
C GLU A 112 9.35 -16.35 11.97
N ARG A 113 9.31 -15.63 10.84
CA ARG A 113 9.34 -16.23 9.50
C ARG A 113 10.19 -15.40 8.53
N VAL A 114 10.74 -16.10 7.55
CA VAL A 114 11.32 -15.52 6.32
C VAL A 114 10.38 -15.78 5.14
N TYR A 115 10.20 -14.76 4.31
CA TYR A 115 9.34 -14.71 3.13
C TYR A 115 10.18 -14.48 1.89
N PHE A 116 9.92 -15.23 0.82
CA PHE A 116 10.68 -15.06 -0.43
C PHE A 116 9.90 -15.57 -1.65
N GLY A 117 10.23 -14.99 -2.79
CA GLY A 117 9.82 -15.47 -4.10
C GLY A 117 10.78 -16.52 -4.66
N CYS A 118 10.27 -17.43 -5.47
CA CYS A 118 11.03 -18.47 -6.13
C CYS A 118 10.67 -18.56 -7.62
N HIS A 119 11.64 -18.99 -8.43
CA HIS A 119 11.46 -19.23 -9.86
C HIS A 119 10.43 -20.33 -10.18
N ASP A 120 10.08 -21.18 -9.21
CA ASP A 120 9.00 -22.17 -9.35
C ASP A 120 7.59 -21.54 -9.35
N GLY A 121 7.51 -20.20 -9.30
CA GLY A 121 6.26 -19.47 -9.29
C GLY A 121 5.58 -19.49 -7.93
N ALA A 122 6.33 -19.61 -6.84
CA ALA A 122 5.72 -19.54 -5.52
C ALA A 122 6.33 -18.50 -4.59
N VAL A 123 5.47 -18.02 -3.70
CA VAL A 123 5.82 -17.22 -2.54
C VAL A 123 5.83 -18.15 -1.33
N TYR A 124 6.97 -18.23 -0.68
CA TYR A 124 7.19 -19.10 0.48
C TYR A 124 7.19 -18.29 1.76
N ALA A 125 6.66 -18.88 2.83
CA ALA A 125 6.91 -18.47 4.20
C ALA A 125 7.49 -19.65 4.98
N VAL A 126 8.67 -19.45 5.56
CA VAL A 126 9.42 -20.49 6.28
C VAL A 126 9.66 -20.01 7.71
N ARG A 127 9.41 -20.86 8.69
CA ARG A 127 9.66 -20.53 10.09
C ARG A 127 11.16 -20.46 10.37
N LEU A 128 11.61 -19.39 11.03
CA LEU A 128 13.03 -19.19 11.35
C LEU A 128 13.54 -20.20 12.39
N ASN A 129 12.68 -20.64 13.29
CA ASN A 129 13.06 -21.46 14.45
C ASN A 129 13.44 -22.91 14.07
N ASP A 130 12.82 -23.49 13.04
CA ASP A 130 12.99 -24.89 12.64
C ASP A 130 13.15 -25.10 11.12
N ALA A 131 13.10 -24.03 10.32
CA ALA A 131 13.15 -24.05 8.86
C ALA A 131 12.04 -24.91 8.22
N THR A 132 10.88 -25.03 8.87
CA THR A 132 9.71 -25.69 8.29
C THR A 132 8.86 -24.72 7.47
N LEU A 133 8.16 -25.25 6.48
CA LEU A 133 7.19 -24.48 5.70
C LEU A 133 6.03 -24.04 6.61
N ALA A 134 5.77 -22.74 6.68
CA ALA A 134 4.59 -22.18 7.33
C ALA A 134 3.40 -22.18 6.36
N TRP A 135 3.60 -21.61 5.17
CA TRP A 135 2.63 -21.61 4.07
C TRP A 135 3.34 -21.36 2.73
N LYS A 136 2.65 -21.67 1.63
CA LYS A 136 3.09 -21.45 0.25
C LYS A 136 1.91 -20.93 -0.58
N VAL A 137 2.14 -19.90 -1.39
CA VAL A 137 1.17 -19.41 -2.37
C VAL A 137 1.74 -19.63 -3.76
N GLN A 138 1.00 -20.34 -4.62
CA GLN A 138 1.39 -20.62 -6.00
C GLN A 138 0.79 -19.57 -6.94
N THR A 139 1.62 -18.97 -7.80
CA THR A 139 1.25 -18.06 -8.89
C THR A 139 1.35 -18.78 -10.24
N ALA A 140 0.89 -18.12 -11.31
CA ALA A 140 0.89 -18.70 -12.65
C ALA A 140 2.21 -18.46 -13.41
N GLY A 141 3.12 -17.68 -12.84
CA GLY A 141 4.43 -17.37 -13.40
C GLY A 141 5.50 -17.24 -12.32
N PRO A 142 6.79 -17.27 -12.68
CA PRO A 142 7.89 -17.12 -11.73
C PRO A 142 7.80 -15.88 -10.85
N ILE A 143 8.32 -15.97 -9.62
CA ILE A 143 8.49 -14.82 -8.74
C ILE A 143 9.94 -14.35 -8.80
N GLN A 144 10.17 -13.30 -9.58
CA GLN A 144 11.46 -12.62 -9.70
C GLN A 144 11.43 -11.23 -9.06
N THR A 145 10.77 -11.11 -7.90
CA THR A 145 10.72 -9.86 -7.14
C THR A 145 10.90 -10.14 -5.65
N ALA A 146 11.38 -9.15 -4.90
CA ALA A 146 11.48 -9.22 -3.45
C ALA A 146 10.11 -8.90 -2.81
N PRO A 147 9.68 -9.62 -1.76
CA PRO A 147 8.50 -9.26 -0.99
C PRO A 147 8.66 -7.89 -0.31
N CYS A 148 7.60 -7.10 -0.31
CA CYS A 148 7.49 -5.86 0.45
C CYS A 148 6.51 -6.06 1.61
N LEU A 149 7.02 -6.01 2.85
CA LEU A 149 6.23 -6.23 4.06
C LEU A 149 5.75 -4.90 4.62
N ALA A 150 4.42 -4.70 4.68
CA ALA A 150 3.81 -3.55 5.32
C ALA A 150 2.43 -3.90 5.90
N GLY A 151 2.18 -3.47 7.16
CA GLY A 151 0.86 -3.57 7.78
C GLY A 151 0.28 -5.00 7.84
N GLY A 152 1.11 -6.01 8.08
CA GLY A 152 0.67 -7.41 8.12
C GLY A 152 0.44 -8.06 6.75
N THR A 153 0.85 -7.40 5.66
CA THR A 153 0.66 -7.85 4.28
C THR A 153 2.00 -7.89 3.52
N ILE A 154 2.16 -8.90 2.67
CA ILE A 154 3.23 -9.01 1.67
C ILE A 154 2.69 -8.52 0.34
N TYR A 155 3.38 -7.58 -0.27
CA TYR A 155 3.17 -7.17 -1.66
C TYR A 155 4.28 -7.72 -2.54
N ILE A 156 3.94 -8.51 -3.55
CA ILE A 156 4.93 -9.18 -4.40
C ILE A 156 4.41 -9.37 -5.83
N GLY A 157 5.29 -9.11 -6.80
CA GLY A 157 5.00 -9.18 -8.23
C GLY A 157 5.41 -10.52 -8.84
N SER A 158 4.63 -10.97 -9.81
CA SER A 158 4.86 -12.19 -10.57
C SER A 158 5.07 -11.89 -12.05
N GLU A 159 5.80 -12.76 -12.73
CA GLU A 159 5.93 -12.74 -14.19
C GLU A 159 4.62 -13.02 -14.93
N ASP A 160 3.59 -13.57 -14.25
CA ASP A 160 2.23 -13.66 -14.80
C ASP A 160 1.53 -12.29 -14.94
N GLY A 161 2.20 -11.22 -14.52
CA GLY A 161 1.76 -9.84 -14.63
C GLY A 161 0.87 -9.36 -13.48
N ARG A 162 0.68 -10.19 -12.44
CA ARG A 162 -0.11 -9.84 -11.27
C ARG A 162 0.75 -9.38 -10.10
N LEU A 163 0.27 -8.33 -9.43
CA LEU A 163 0.71 -7.94 -8.09
C LEU A 163 -0.21 -8.61 -7.06
N PHE A 164 0.38 -9.31 -6.11
CA PHE A 164 -0.33 -10.02 -5.05
C PHE A 164 -0.22 -9.25 -3.74
N ALA A 165 -1.32 -9.19 -2.99
CA ALA A 165 -1.33 -8.86 -1.57
C ALA A 165 -1.67 -10.11 -0.77
N ILE A 166 -0.74 -10.56 0.08
CA ILE A 166 -0.82 -11.83 0.79
C ILE A 166 -0.74 -11.54 2.29
N ARG A 167 -1.67 -12.09 3.08
CA ARG A 167 -1.63 -11.96 4.53
C ARG A 167 -0.46 -12.77 5.08
N ILE A 168 0.35 -12.11 5.92
CA ILE A 168 1.58 -12.67 6.48
C ILE A 168 1.33 -13.92 7.34
N THR A 169 0.22 -13.96 8.07
CA THR A 169 -0.05 -14.99 9.09
C THR A 169 -0.35 -16.37 8.49
N ASP A 170 -1.06 -16.43 7.37
CA ASP A 170 -1.64 -17.67 6.83
C ASP A 170 -1.46 -17.85 5.32
N GLY A 171 -0.89 -16.86 4.62
CA GLY A 171 -0.73 -16.91 3.17
C GLY A 171 -2.02 -16.62 2.40
N ALA A 172 -3.08 -16.13 3.05
CA ALA A 172 -4.32 -15.80 2.36
C ALA A 172 -4.11 -14.64 1.36
N VAL A 173 -4.43 -14.86 0.09
CA VAL A 173 -4.42 -13.81 -0.92
C VAL A 173 -5.59 -12.86 -0.64
N LEU A 174 -5.28 -11.63 -0.24
CA LEU A 174 -6.26 -10.59 0.07
C LEU A 174 -6.83 -9.97 -1.20
N TRP A 175 -5.98 -9.72 -2.18
CA TRP A 175 -6.34 -9.26 -3.51
C TRP A 175 -5.20 -9.50 -4.51
N THR A 176 -5.55 -9.45 -5.79
CA THR A 176 -4.61 -9.43 -6.92
C THR A 176 -4.91 -8.24 -7.81
N TYR A 177 -3.89 -7.62 -8.36
CA TYR A 177 -4.02 -6.58 -9.38
C TYR A 177 -3.34 -7.06 -10.66
N ASP A 178 -4.09 -7.10 -11.76
CA ASP A 178 -3.57 -7.44 -13.08
C ASP A 178 -3.00 -6.19 -13.74
N SER A 179 -1.67 -6.16 -13.92
CA SER A 179 -0.99 -5.04 -14.57
C SER A 179 -0.86 -5.22 -16.09
N GLY A 180 -1.34 -6.35 -16.64
CA GLY A 180 -1.32 -6.68 -18.06
C GLY A 180 0.05 -7.06 -18.64
N ARG A 181 1.14 -6.96 -17.87
CA ARG A 181 2.53 -7.28 -18.28
C ARG A 181 3.33 -7.83 -17.10
N PRO A 182 4.37 -8.67 -17.34
CA PRO A 182 5.22 -9.23 -16.28
C PRO A 182 5.75 -8.17 -15.31
N ILE A 183 5.73 -8.50 -14.02
CA ILE A 183 6.24 -7.63 -12.96
C ILE A 183 7.60 -8.16 -12.49
N LEU A 184 8.66 -7.48 -12.91
CA LEU A 184 10.06 -7.76 -12.52
C LEU A 184 10.65 -6.70 -11.59
N THR A 185 9.84 -5.73 -11.14
CA THR A 185 10.27 -4.68 -10.21
C THR A 185 9.71 -4.95 -8.82
N CYS A 186 10.49 -4.64 -7.78
CA CYS A 186 10.06 -4.84 -6.41
C CYS A 186 9.11 -3.73 -5.97
N ALA A 187 8.02 -4.10 -5.30
CA ALA A 187 7.05 -3.14 -4.80
C ALA A 187 7.62 -2.26 -3.67
N ALA A 188 7.19 -0.99 -3.62
CA ALA A 188 7.39 -0.09 -2.50
C ALA A 188 6.05 0.30 -1.88
N TYR A 189 6.02 0.56 -0.57
CA TYR A 189 4.83 0.94 0.17
C TYR A 189 5.04 2.29 0.87
N ALA A 190 4.08 3.19 0.70
CA ALA A 190 4.01 4.42 1.48
C ALA A 190 2.54 4.86 1.65
N ASN A 191 2.17 5.26 2.88
CA ASN A 191 0.88 5.89 3.18
C ASN A 191 -0.35 5.15 2.60
N GLY A 192 -0.39 3.82 2.75
CA GLY A 192 -1.50 3.00 2.24
C GLY A 192 -1.53 2.79 0.73
N THR A 193 -0.45 3.14 0.03
CA THR A 193 -0.29 2.97 -1.42
C THR A 193 0.90 2.06 -1.71
N VAL A 194 0.71 1.14 -2.64
CA VAL A 194 1.75 0.25 -3.16
C VAL A 194 2.13 0.72 -4.55
N TYR A 195 3.42 0.96 -4.76
CA TYR A 195 4.02 1.40 -6.01
C TYR A 195 4.80 0.25 -6.62
N CYS A 196 4.63 0.00 -7.91
CA CYS A 196 5.31 -1.07 -8.62
C CYS A 196 5.41 -0.71 -10.10
N GLY A 197 6.34 -1.32 -10.82
CA GLY A 197 6.44 -1.22 -12.28
C GLY A 197 6.34 -2.58 -12.96
N ASN A 198 6.03 -2.57 -14.26
CA ASN A 198 6.03 -3.78 -15.10
C ASN A 198 6.91 -3.58 -16.35
N GLU A 199 7.14 -4.65 -17.10
CA GLU A 199 7.95 -4.63 -18.34
C GLU A 199 7.36 -3.75 -19.47
N GLY A 200 6.11 -3.28 -19.32
CA GLY A 200 5.46 -2.38 -20.27
C GLY A 200 5.89 -0.90 -20.16
N VAL A 201 6.92 -0.59 -19.36
CA VAL A 201 7.45 0.77 -19.09
C VAL A 201 6.52 1.64 -18.21
N TYR A 202 5.51 1.05 -17.55
CA TYR A 202 4.61 1.78 -16.65
C TYR A 202 4.93 1.51 -15.18
N ALA A 203 5.13 2.58 -14.41
CA ALA A 203 4.95 2.55 -12.96
C ALA A 203 3.46 2.74 -12.64
N PHE A 204 2.92 1.94 -11.75
CA PHE A 204 1.54 1.99 -11.28
C PHE A 204 1.47 2.08 -9.76
N ALA A 205 0.33 2.56 -9.28
CA ALA A 205 0.06 2.71 -7.86
C ALA A 205 -1.32 2.16 -7.54
N VAL A 206 -1.38 1.26 -6.56
CA VAL A 206 -2.63 0.65 -6.10
C VAL A 206 -2.80 0.83 -4.60
N ARG A 207 -4.04 0.87 -4.14
CA ARG A 207 -4.35 0.93 -2.71
C ARG A 207 -4.00 -0.38 -2.02
N ALA A 208 -3.23 -0.28 -0.95
CA ALA A 208 -2.87 -1.40 -0.09
C ALA A 208 -4.08 -2.21 0.42
N ALA A 209 -5.20 -1.53 0.68
CA ALA A 209 -6.40 -2.13 1.24
C ALA A 209 -7.18 -3.03 0.27
N ASN A 210 -7.09 -2.81 -1.04
CA ASN A 210 -7.97 -3.50 -2.01
C ASN A 210 -7.44 -3.58 -3.46
N GLY A 211 -6.20 -3.18 -3.74
CA GLY A 211 -5.61 -3.28 -5.08
C GLY A 211 -6.17 -2.31 -6.12
N ALA A 212 -7.03 -1.35 -5.74
CA ALA A 212 -7.60 -0.41 -6.70
C ALA A 212 -6.61 0.70 -7.08
N GLU A 213 -6.49 1.00 -8.39
CA GLU A 213 -5.82 2.20 -8.89
C GLU A 213 -6.51 3.46 -8.36
N ARG A 214 -5.73 4.43 -7.85
CA ARG A 214 -6.25 5.75 -7.46
C ARG A 214 -5.13 6.78 -7.43
N TRP A 215 -5.28 7.87 -8.17
CA TRP A 215 -4.37 9.03 -8.13
C TRP A 215 -4.98 10.19 -7.38
N LYS A 216 -4.14 11.06 -6.82
CA LYS A 216 -4.55 12.33 -6.20
C LYS A 216 -4.31 13.47 -7.19
N VAL A 217 -5.32 14.30 -7.40
CA VAL A 217 -5.22 15.55 -8.15
C VAL A 217 -5.59 16.72 -7.25
N ARG A 218 -5.07 17.91 -7.55
CA ARG A 218 -5.41 19.16 -6.86
C ARG A 218 -6.15 20.10 -7.80
N TYR A 219 -7.14 20.81 -7.25
CA TYR A 219 -7.80 21.95 -7.86
C TYR A 219 -7.91 23.06 -6.80
N GLY A 220 -7.07 24.08 -6.92
CA GLY A 220 -6.88 25.08 -5.87
C GLY A 220 -6.44 24.45 -4.54
N GLU A 221 -7.25 24.67 -3.51
CA GLU A 221 -7.08 24.10 -2.15
C GLU A 221 -7.64 22.67 -2.04
N PHE A 222 -8.47 22.23 -2.99
CA PHE A 222 -9.13 20.95 -2.90
C PHE A 222 -8.26 19.84 -3.46
N SER A 223 -8.39 18.68 -2.84
CA SER A 223 -7.72 17.46 -3.27
C SER A 223 -8.77 16.41 -3.57
N PHE A 224 -8.71 15.85 -4.78
CA PHE A 224 -9.60 14.78 -5.20
C PHE A 224 -8.80 13.54 -5.53
N TYR A 225 -9.42 12.41 -5.30
CA TYR A 225 -8.97 11.19 -5.91
C TYR A 225 -9.63 10.95 -7.25
N ILE A 226 -8.85 10.51 -8.24
CA ILE A 226 -9.30 10.09 -9.56
C ILE A 226 -8.84 8.65 -9.85
N LYS A 227 -9.61 7.92 -10.66
CA LYS A 227 -9.22 6.62 -11.23
C LYS A 227 -10.08 6.32 -12.46
N PRO A 228 -9.61 5.51 -13.43
CA PRO A 228 -10.44 5.15 -14.55
C PRO A 228 -11.60 4.30 -14.02
N THR A 229 -12.77 4.49 -14.60
CA THR A 229 -13.97 3.73 -14.24
C THR A 229 -14.39 2.84 -15.41
N GLY A 230 -15.33 1.93 -15.19
CA GLY A 230 -15.91 1.11 -16.27
C GLY A 230 -16.55 1.90 -17.42
N PHE A 231 -16.85 3.19 -17.19
CA PHE A 231 -17.43 4.11 -18.19
C PHE A 231 -16.40 5.11 -18.74
N LYS A 232 -15.10 4.81 -18.61
CA LYS A 232 -13.96 5.56 -19.19
C LYS A 232 -13.73 6.99 -18.68
N HIS A 233 -14.60 7.55 -17.85
CA HIS A 233 -14.29 8.78 -17.08
C HIS A 233 -13.45 8.46 -15.84
N THR A 234 -12.83 9.49 -15.23
CA THR A 234 -11.87 9.34 -14.13
C THR A 234 -12.46 9.58 -12.73
N GLY A 235 -13.79 9.73 -12.65
CA GLY A 235 -14.46 10.05 -11.39
C GLY A 235 -14.49 11.53 -11.06
N LEU A 236 -13.87 12.41 -11.84
CA LEU A 236 -14.02 13.86 -11.72
C LEU A 236 -14.20 14.44 -13.12
N PHE A 237 -15.04 15.47 -13.23
CA PHE A 237 -15.35 16.16 -14.49
C PHE A 237 -14.78 17.59 -14.41
N PRO A 238 -13.55 17.84 -14.90
CA PRO A 238 -12.89 19.14 -14.79
C PRO A 238 -13.70 20.31 -15.39
N GLU A 239 -14.53 20.03 -16.39
CA GLU A 239 -15.46 20.97 -17.01
C GLU A 239 -16.45 21.56 -16.01
N GLN A 240 -16.79 20.85 -14.93
CA GLN A 240 -17.68 21.32 -13.87
C GLN A 240 -17.03 22.37 -12.95
N SER A 241 -15.72 22.61 -13.07
CA SER A 241 -14.99 23.56 -12.22
C SER A 241 -15.51 25.00 -12.31
N VAL A 242 -16.02 25.41 -13.48
CA VAL A 242 -16.65 26.73 -13.65
C VAL A 242 -17.93 26.85 -12.82
N ASN A 243 -18.72 25.78 -12.73
CA ASN A 243 -19.93 25.72 -11.92
C ASN A 243 -19.60 25.73 -10.43
N TRP A 244 -18.56 24.99 -10.01
CA TRP A 244 -18.08 24.98 -8.63
C TRP A 244 -17.65 26.37 -8.15
N LYS A 245 -16.92 27.12 -9.00
CA LYS A 245 -16.52 28.49 -8.69
C LYS A 245 -17.73 29.42 -8.56
N TRP A 246 -18.69 29.30 -9.48
CA TRP A 246 -19.91 30.12 -9.47
C TRP A 246 -20.78 29.87 -8.22
N MET A 247 -21.08 28.60 -7.90
CA MET A 247 -21.90 28.25 -6.73
C MET A 247 -21.21 28.62 -5.42
N THR A 248 -19.88 28.47 -5.32
CA THR A 248 -19.11 28.89 -4.14
C THR A 248 -19.29 30.39 -3.88
N GLY A 249 -19.26 31.21 -4.94
CA GLY A 249 -19.50 32.66 -4.83
C GLY A 249 -20.91 32.99 -4.33
N LYS A 250 -21.93 32.26 -4.80
CA LYS A 250 -23.32 32.43 -4.35
C LYS A 250 -23.50 32.03 -2.89
N ILE A 251 -22.95 30.89 -2.47
CA ILE A 251 -23.07 30.39 -1.10
C ILE A 251 -22.36 31.30 -0.10
N LYS A 252 -21.16 31.80 -0.42
CA LYS A 252 -20.42 32.73 0.45
C LYS A 252 -21.15 34.07 0.67
N GLY A 253 -22.03 34.46 -0.24
CA GLY A 253 -22.84 35.67 -0.12
C GLY A 253 -24.12 35.47 0.72
N ALA A 254 -24.45 34.24 1.12
CA ALA A 254 -25.61 33.95 1.96
C ALA A 254 -25.21 33.85 3.43
N GLU A 255 -26.13 34.20 4.35
CA GLU A 255 -25.93 34.06 5.79
C GLU A 255 -25.84 32.58 6.22
N SER A 256 -26.67 31.74 5.59
CA SER A 256 -26.60 30.28 5.67
C SER A 256 -27.15 29.68 4.37
N ALA A 257 -26.77 28.44 4.06
CA ALA A 257 -27.26 27.75 2.88
C ALA A 257 -27.36 26.24 3.12
N ARG A 258 -28.53 25.66 2.87
CA ARG A 258 -28.76 24.22 2.79
C ARG A 258 -28.86 23.83 1.32
N VAL A 259 -27.91 23.03 0.87
CA VAL A 259 -27.78 22.63 -0.53
C VAL A 259 -28.13 21.16 -0.69
N LEU A 260 -29.09 20.87 -1.57
CA LEU A 260 -29.36 19.52 -2.04
C LEU A 260 -28.53 19.26 -3.29
N ASN A 261 -27.64 18.27 -3.24
CA ASN A 261 -26.89 17.82 -4.40
C ASN A 261 -27.48 16.47 -4.86
N LEU A 262 -27.95 16.41 -6.09
CA LEU A 262 -28.54 15.24 -6.72
C LEU A 262 -27.63 14.75 -7.83
N PHE A 263 -27.58 13.43 -8.04
CA PHE A 263 -26.62 12.80 -8.96
C PHE A 263 -25.18 13.23 -8.60
N SER A 264 -24.91 13.24 -7.28
CA SER A 264 -23.80 14.00 -6.68
C SER A 264 -22.41 13.43 -7.00
N TYR A 265 -22.37 12.21 -7.54
CA TYR A 265 -21.18 11.56 -8.03
C TYR A 265 -20.06 11.48 -6.98
N THR A 266 -18.79 11.59 -7.36
CA THR A 266 -17.66 11.55 -6.41
C THR A 266 -17.51 12.84 -5.58
N GLY A 267 -18.51 13.73 -5.59
CA GLY A 267 -18.61 14.82 -4.64
C GLY A 267 -17.85 16.10 -4.98
N GLY A 268 -17.45 16.35 -6.23
CA GLY A 268 -16.80 17.61 -6.63
C GLY A 268 -17.60 18.86 -6.21
N ALA A 269 -18.87 18.92 -6.57
CA ALA A 269 -19.78 19.99 -6.16
C ALA A 269 -20.07 19.99 -4.65
N THR A 270 -20.05 18.82 -4.00
CA THR A 270 -20.24 18.70 -2.54
C THR A 270 -19.09 19.36 -1.79
N VAL A 271 -17.86 19.09 -2.22
CA VAL A 271 -16.64 19.70 -1.67
C VAL A 271 -16.67 21.22 -1.87
N ALA A 272 -17.03 21.68 -3.07
CA ALA A 272 -17.16 23.10 -3.36
C ALA A 272 -18.20 23.79 -2.45
N ALA A 273 -19.43 23.27 -2.37
CA ALA A 273 -20.48 23.82 -1.51
C ALA A 273 -20.10 23.80 -0.03
N ALA A 274 -19.58 22.67 0.46
CA ALA A 274 -19.19 22.52 1.85
C ALA A 274 -18.05 23.49 2.21
N SER A 275 -17.07 23.70 1.32
CA SER A 275 -15.99 24.68 1.53
C SER A 275 -16.52 26.11 1.64
N ALA A 276 -17.59 26.43 0.91
CA ALA A 276 -18.21 27.74 0.89
C ALA A 276 -19.03 28.05 2.16
N GLY A 277 -19.31 27.03 3.00
CA GLY A 277 -20.08 27.18 4.24
C GLY A 277 -21.44 26.51 4.25
N ALA A 278 -21.86 25.85 3.16
CA ALA A 278 -23.17 25.21 3.10
C ALA A 278 -23.26 23.93 3.94
N GLU A 279 -24.45 23.68 4.49
CA GLU A 279 -24.89 22.33 4.87
C GLU A 279 -25.31 21.59 3.60
N VAL A 280 -24.72 20.43 3.32
CA VAL A 280 -24.93 19.73 2.04
C VAL A 280 -25.61 18.38 2.26
N CYS A 281 -26.73 18.14 1.58
CA CYS A 281 -27.30 16.82 1.43
C CYS A 281 -26.84 16.22 0.11
N HIS A 282 -25.88 15.28 0.18
CA HIS A 282 -25.32 14.57 -0.96
C HIS A 282 -26.12 13.30 -1.25
N VAL A 283 -26.67 13.17 -2.45
CA VAL A 283 -27.48 12.02 -2.86
C VAL A 283 -26.94 11.41 -4.15
N ASP A 284 -26.69 10.10 -4.10
CA ASP A 284 -26.35 9.28 -5.27
C ASP A 284 -26.83 7.83 -5.07
N ALA A 285 -27.18 7.14 -6.15
CA ALA A 285 -27.69 5.77 -6.08
C ALA A 285 -26.59 4.73 -5.79
N ALA A 286 -25.34 5.03 -6.11
CA ALA A 286 -24.23 4.08 -6.02
C ALA A 286 -23.45 4.24 -4.70
N LYS A 287 -23.56 3.24 -3.81
CA LYS A 287 -22.85 3.20 -2.51
C LYS A 287 -21.34 3.45 -2.62
N GLY A 288 -20.70 2.89 -3.65
CA GLY A 288 -19.25 3.06 -3.89
C GLY A 288 -18.89 4.50 -4.27
N ILE A 289 -19.77 5.19 -5.00
CA ILE A 289 -19.60 6.59 -5.42
C ILE A 289 -19.82 7.53 -4.23
N VAL A 290 -20.86 7.29 -3.42
CA VAL A 290 -21.08 8.04 -2.17
C VAL A 290 -19.90 7.90 -1.20
N ARG A 291 -19.33 6.69 -1.07
CA ARG A 291 -18.12 6.47 -0.28
C ARG A 291 -16.93 7.26 -0.86
N TRP A 292 -16.75 7.27 -2.18
CA TRP A 292 -15.71 8.06 -2.84
C TRP A 292 -15.87 9.54 -2.50
N ALA A 293 -17.08 10.08 -2.56
CA ALA A 293 -17.37 11.47 -2.22
C ALA A 293 -16.99 11.82 -0.78
N LYS A 294 -17.30 10.95 0.18
CA LYS A 294 -16.88 11.12 1.57
C LYS A 294 -15.35 11.19 1.70
N GLU A 295 -14.64 10.27 1.03
CA GLU A 295 -13.18 10.25 1.01
C GLU A 295 -12.58 11.52 0.36
N ASN A 296 -13.23 12.09 -0.68
CA ASN A 296 -12.80 13.35 -1.29
C ASN A 296 -13.03 14.57 -0.38
N LEU A 297 -14.13 14.58 0.40
CA LEU A 297 -14.41 15.61 1.39
C LEU A 297 -13.35 15.61 2.51
N GLU A 298 -13.04 14.42 3.04
CA GLU A 298 -11.98 14.24 4.03
C GLU A 298 -10.60 14.64 3.47
N LEU A 299 -10.27 14.20 2.25
CA LEU A 299 -9.00 14.52 1.59
C LEU A 299 -8.82 16.04 1.37
N SER A 300 -9.92 16.76 1.19
CA SER A 300 -9.93 18.22 1.05
C SER A 300 -9.95 18.97 2.39
N GLY A 301 -9.80 18.27 3.52
CA GLY A 301 -9.77 18.88 4.86
C GLY A 301 -11.13 19.35 5.37
N LEU A 302 -12.23 18.88 4.79
CA LEU A 302 -13.60 19.32 5.09
C LEU A 302 -14.40 18.28 5.86
N GLY A 303 -13.75 17.26 6.44
CA GLY A 303 -14.42 16.15 7.13
C GLY A 303 -15.29 16.56 8.33
N SER A 304 -15.07 17.73 8.91
CA SER A 304 -15.90 18.30 9.99
C SER A 304 -17.08 19.14 9.51
N ARG A 305 -17.20 19.41 8.19
CA ARG A 305 -18.32 20.18 7.63
C ARG A 305 -19.61 19.37 7.65
N PRO A 306 -20.79 20.02 7.80
CA PRO A 306 -22.07 19.34 7.88
C PRO A 306 -22.51 18.81 6.50
N VAL A 307 -22.08 17.60 6.15
CA VAL A 307 -22.47 16.91 4.91
C VAL A 307 -23.19 15.60 5.22
N ARG A 308 -24.45 15.49 4.80
CA ARG A 308 -25.26 14.27 4.90
C ARG A 308 -25.15 13.45 3.62
N PHE A 309 -24.48 12.30 3.71
CA PHE A 309 -24.33 11.37 2.59
C PHE A 309 -25.47 10.34 2.55
N ILE A 310 -26.20 10.29 1.44
CA ILE A 310 -27.36 9.44 1.23
C ILE A 310 -27.11 8.53 0.02
N VAL A 311 -27.29 7.22 0.22
CA VAL A 311 -27.30 6.22 -0.86
C VAL A 311 -28.76 5.94 -1.20
N ASP A 312 -29.29 6.60 -2.22
CA ASP A 312 -30.68 6.45 -2.63
C ASP A 312 -30.89 6.91 -4.07
N ASP A 313 -32.03 6.51 -4.63
CA ASP A 313 -32.48 7.05 -5.91
C ASP A 313 -32.89 8.52 -5.74
N ALA A 314 -32.43 9.39 -6.66
CA ALA A 314 -32.64 10.83 -6.56
C ALA A 314 -34.13 11.21 -6.56
N ILE A 315 -34.92 10.61 -7.46
CA ILE A 315 -36.35 10.93 -7.59
C ILE A 315 -37.12 10.46 -6.37
N LYS A 316 -36.91 9.21 -5.94
CA LYS A 316 -37.55 8.67 -4.72
C LYS A 316 -37.15 9.47 -3.48
N PHE A 317 -35.91 9.95 -3.41
CA PHE A 317 -35.45 10.82 -2.34
C PHE A 317 -36.17 12.17 -2.35
N VAL A 318 -36.22 12.87 -3.47
CA VAL A 318 -36.92 14.15 -3.59
C VAL A 318 -38.41 14.01 -3.25
N GLN A 319 -39.08 12.96 -3.73
CA GLN A 319 -40.47 12.63 -3.39
C GLN A 319 -40.68 12.46 -1.87
N ARG A 320 -39.73 11.83 -1.16
CA ARG A 320 -39.78 11.71 0.30
C ARG A 320 -39.56 13.05 1.00
N GLU A 321 -38.61 13.85 0.54
CA GLU A 321 -38.36 15.18 1.10
C GLU A 321 -39.56 16.13 0.90
N LYS A 322 -40.23 16.05 -0.26
CA LYS A 322 -41.48 16.77 -0.53
C LYS A 322 -42.59 16.37 0.45
N ARG A 323 -42.79 15.07 0.70
CA ARG A 323 -43.75 14.60 1.71
C ARG A 323 -43.40 15.06 3.13
N ARG A 324 -42.10 15.20 3.43
CA ARG A 324 -41.57 15.69 4.72
C ARG A 324 -41.55 17.22 4.82
N ARG A 325 -41.94 17.95 3.76
CA ARG A 325 -41.86 19.42 3.68
C ARG A 325 -40.47 19.96 4.03
N LYS A 326 -39.43 19.27 3.55
CA LYS A 326 -38.04 19.72 3.68
C LYS A 326 -37.71 20.68 2.53
N GLU A 327 -37.15 21.83 2.88
CA GLU A 327 -36.74 22.88 1.96
C GLU A 327 -35.22 23.02 1.91
N TYR A 328 -34.72 23.42 0.75
CA TYR A 328 -33.31 23.63 0.46
C TYR A 328 -33.16 24.97 -0.25
N ASP A 329 -32.11 25.72 0.09
CA ASP A 329 -31.84 27.05 -0.45
C ASP A 329 -31.18 26.97 -1.84
N GLY A 330 -30.57 25.82 -2.17
CA GLY A 330 -30.02 25.53 -3.47
C GLY A 330 -30.15 24.05 -3.84
N ILE A 331 -30.42 23.80 -5.12
CA ILE A 331 -30.44 22.45 -5.69
C ILE A 331 -29.37 22.39 -6.78
N ILE A 332 -28.48 21.42 -6.67
CA ILE A 332 -27.48 21.08 -7.68
C ILE A 332 -27.91 19.77 -8.32
N MET A 333 -27.88 19.72 -9.64
CA MET A 333 -28.25 18.55 -10.41
C MET A 333 -27.29 18.41 -11.58
N ASP A 334 -26.58 17.29 -11.63
CA ASP A 334 -25.72 16.90 -12.76
C ASP A 334 -26.12 15.49 -13.23
N PRO A 335 -27.34 15.36 -13.78
CA PRO A 335 -27.88 14.05 -14.11
C PRO A 335 -27.14 13.49 -15.35
N PRO A 336 -26.88 12.17 -15.44
CA PRO A 336 -26.22 11.59 -16.62
C PRO A 336 -27.11 11.71 -17.87
N SER A 337 -26.76 11.17 -19.04
CA SER A 337 -27.76 11.01 -20.12
C SER A 337 -28.60 9.74 -19.93
N TYR A 338 -27.99 8.74 -19.31
CA TYR A 338 -28.55 7.42 -19.02
C TYR A 338 -27.97 6.88 -17.71
N GLY A 339 -28.74 6.08 -16.98
CA GLY A 339 -28.32 5.52 -15.70
C GLY A 339 -29.11 4.29 -15.30
N ARG A 340 -28.71 3.69 -14.17
CA ARG A 340 -29.48 2.64 -13.51
C ARG A 340 -29.68 3.00 -12.04
N GLY A 341 -30.91 2.88 -11.57
CA GLY A 341 -31.23 3.03 -10.16
C GLY A 341 -30.79 1.82 -9.33
N PRO A 342 -30.98 1.87 -8.00
CA PRO A 342 -30.47 0.87 -7.06
C PRO A 342 -31.01 -0.55 -7.27
N LYS A 343 -32.19 -0.72 -7.89
CA LYS A 343 -32.79 -2.03 -8.21
C LYS A 343 -32.67 -2.39 -9.69
N GLY A 344 -31.84 -1.67 -10.45
CA GLY A 344 -31.63 -1.89 -11.88
C GLY A 344 -32.66 -1.20 -12.78
N GLU A 345 -33.54 -0.35 -12.23
CA GLU A 345 -34.43 0.50 -13.01
C GLU A 345 -33.62 1.38 -13.98
N MET A 346 -34.07 1.46 -15.22
CA MET A 346 -33.40 2.24 -16.26
C MET A 346 -33.80 3.71 -16.11
N TRP A 347 -32.83 4.61 -16.03
CA TRP A 347 -33.06 6.05 -16.02
C TRP A 347 -32.59 6.67 -17.33
N LYS A 348 -33.40 7.57 -17.89
CA LYS A 348 -33.07 8.36 -19.08
C LYS A 348 -33.49 9.81 -18.85
N ILE A 349 -32.58 10.74 -19.15
CA ILE A 349 -32.82 12.17 -18.90
C ILE A 349 -34.05 12.69 -19.67
N GLU A 350 -34.25 12.21 -20.90
CA GLU A 350 -35.32 12.64 -21.81
C GLU A 350 -36.72 12.29 -21.28
N ASP A 351 -36.83 11.19 -20.54
CA ASP A 351 -38.11 10.65 -20.07
C ASP A 351 -38.42 11.09 -18.62
N GLU A 352 -37.38 11.29 -17.81
CA GLU A 352 -37.53 11.39 -16.35
C GLU A 352 -37.28 12.78 -15.76
N LEU A 353 -36.63 13.69 -16.47
CA LEU A 353 -36.29 15.01 -15.91
C LEU A 353 -37.54 15.82 -15.51
N CYS A 354 -38.64 15.70 -16.26
CA CYS A 354 -39.90 16.39 -15.96
C CYS A 354 -40.61 15.85 -14.71
N ASN A 355 -40.20 14.69 -14.20
CA ASN A 355 -40.82 14.04 -13.04
C ASN A 355 -40.12 14.38 -11.71
N LEU A 356 -39.04 15.18 -11.75
CA LEU A 356 -38.18 15.52 -10.62
C LEU A 356 -38.72 16.66 -9.74
#